data_AF-A0A3M0CWN5-F1
#
_entry.id   AF-A0A3M0CWN5-F1
#
_cell.length_a   1.000
_cell.length_b   1.000
_cell.length_c   1.000
_cell.angle_alpha   90.00
_cell.angle_beta   90.00
_cell.angle_gamma   90.00
#
_symmetry.space_group_name_H-M   'P 1'
#
loop_
_entity.id
_entity.type
_entity.pdbx_description
1 polymer ?
#
loop_
_entity_poly.entity_id
_entity_poly.type
_entity_poly.pdbx_seq_one_letter_code
_entity_poly.pdbx_strand_id
1 'polypeptide(L)'
;MKAPRQSIFRIVGIFMGMTVPLAAQEIPEDLLQVDFQRCMQSCTPGYGEETCTPLCTCTVAEFKKRLNFDQYLSLRSELASTQVGAQNRQLLDTIAKYCADKALPDNAGAAPGTSDR
;
A
#
# COMPACT_ATOMS: atom_id res chain seq x y z
N MET A 1 45.82 42.17 -29.80
CA MET A 1 44.37 41.85 -29.77
C MET A 1 44.10 40.79 -30.83
N LYS A 2 43.13 39.89 -30.58
CA LYS A 2 42.52 38.89 -31.48
C LYS A 2 43.11 37.46 -31.45
N ALA A 3 42.44 36.61 -30.68
CA ALA A 3 42.30 35.18 -30.97
C ALA A 3 41.20 34.99 -32.05
N PRO A 4 41.14 33.85 -32.76
CA PRO A 4 40.36 32.74 -32.21
C PRO A 4 40.99 31.35 -32.42
N ARG A 5 40.89 30.53 -31.37
CA ARG A 5 41.24 29.10 -31.36
C ARG A 5 40.11 28.27 -31.96
N GLN A 6 40.52 27.46 -32.94
CA GLN A 6 40.09 26.10 -33.25
C GLN A 6 38.61 25.74 -33.11
N SER A 7 38.01 25.61 -34.29
CA SER A 7 36.85 24.77 -34.58
C SER A 7 37.19 23.30 -34.30
N ILE A 8 36.54 22.69 -33.29
CA ILE A 8 36.57 21.26 -33.05
C ILE A 8 35.13 20.75 -33.01
N PHE A 9 34.83 19.93 -34.01
CA PHE A 9 33.73 18.97 -34.06
C PHE A 9 33.53 18.25 -32.72
N ARG A 10 32.31 18.29 -32.17
CA ARG A 10 31.77 17.17 -31.37
C ARG A 10 30.33 16.89 -31.76
N ILE A 11 30.22 15.92 -32.67
CA ILE A 11 29.05 15.07 -32.85
C ILE A 11 28.93 14.18 -31.59
N VAL A 12 27.71 13.70 -31.35
CA VAL A 12 27.33 12.55 -30.50
C VAL A 12 26.96 12.90 -29.06
N GLY A 13 25.69 12.66 -28.76
CA GLY A 13 25.20 12.59 -27.40
C GLY A 13 23.74 12.97 -27.22
N ILE A 14 22.85 12.69 -28.18
CA ILE A 14 21.42 12.55 -27.87
C ILE A 14 21.33 11.32 -26.96
N PHE A 15 21.48 11.53 -25.66
CA PHE A 15 20.95 10.62 -24.66
C PHE A 15 19.43 10.73 -24.81
N MET A 16 18.87 9.96 -25.75
CA MET A 16 17.51 9.47 -25.64
C MET A 16 17.47 8.75 -24.29
N GLY A 17 17.04 9.49 -23.26
CA GLY A 17 16.63 8.90 -22.01
C GLY A 17 15.52 7.92 -22.35
N MET A 18 15.89 6.65 -22.49
CA MET A 18 14.95 5.56 -22.38
C MET A 18 14.34 5.72 -20.99
N THR A 19 13.20 6.38 -20.92
CA THR A 19 12.28 6.22 -19.82
C THR A 19 11.89 4.76 -19.87
N VAL A 20 12.63 3.90 -19.16
CA VAL A 20 12.18 2.56 -18.85
C VAL A 20 10.82 2.77 -18.23
N PRO A 21 9.71 2.36 -18.86
CA PRO A 21 8.44 2.39 -18.18
C PRO A 21 8.66 1.52 -16.96
N LEU A 22 8.63 2.14 -15.78
CA LEU A 22 8.60 1.44 -14.52
C LEU A 22 7.30 0.65 -14.58
N ALA A 23 7.37 -0.56 -15.16
CA ALA A 23 6.25 -1.45 -15.26
C ALA A 23 5.78 -1.62 -13.82
N ALA A 24 4.56 -1.19 -13.54
CA ALA A 24 3.97 -1.27 -12.21
C ALA A 24 4.16 -2.70 -11.73
N GLN A 25 5.16 -2.92 -10.88
CA GLN A 25 5.46 -4.26 -10.41
C GLN A 25 4.25 -4.69 -9.59
N GLU A 26 3.77 -5.90 -9.84
CA GLU A 26 2.70 -6.47 -9.05
C GLU A 26 3.22 -6.72 -7.63
N ILE A 27 2.34 -6.57 -6.64
CA ILE A 27 2.71 -6.82 -5.25
C ILE A 27 2.91 -8.33 -5.07
N PRO A 28 4.09 -8.78 -4.61
CA PRO A 28 4.36 -10.19 -4.36
C PRO A 28 3.39 -10.79 -3.33
N GLU A 29 2.90 -12.01 -3.60
CA GLU A 29 1.88 -12.66 -2.77
C GLU A 29 2.38 -13.02 -1.36
N ASP A 30 3.67 -13.30 -1.22
CA ASP A 30 4.32 -13.55 0.07
C ASP A 30 4.20 -12.32 0.99
N LEU A 31 4.36 -11.11 0.44
CA LEU A 31 4.21 -9.89 1.22
C LEU A 31 2.76 -9.67 1.64
N LEU A 32 1.81 -9.93 0.74
CA LEU A 32 0.38 -9.84 1.05
C LEU A 32 -0.02 -10.87 2.11
N GLN A 33 0.58 -12.06 2.10
CA GLN A 33 0.33 -13.09 3.10
C GLN A 33 0.87 -12.68 4.48
N VAL A 34 2.04 -12.01 4.54
CA VAL A 34 2.56 -11.44 5.80
C VAL A 34 1.59 -10.41 6.37
N ASP A 35 1.04 -9.53 5.52
CA ASP A 35 0.10 -8.50 5.98
C ASP A 35 -1.27 -9.11 6.38
N PHE A 36 -1.71 -10.17 5.70
CA PHE A 36 -2.87 -10.96 6.11
C PHE A 36 -2.68 -11.54 7.52
N GLN A 37 -1.53 -12.18 7.78
CA GLN A 37 -1.20 -12.74 9.09
C GLN A 37 -1.14 -11.66 10.18
N ARG A 38 -0.55 -10.50 9.88
CA ARG A 38 -0.49 -9.36 10.81
C ARG A 38 -1.88 -8.82 11.13
N CYS A 39 -2.76 -8.74 10.13
CA CYS A 39 -4.15 -8.35 10.31
C CYS A 39 -4.89 -9.36 11.20
N MET A 40 -4.75 -10.66 10.94
CA MET A 40 -5.37 -11.72 11.76
C MET A 40 -4.89 -11.67 13.21
N GLN A 41 -3.58 -11.54 13.44
CA GLN A 41 -3.01 -11.42 14.79
C GLN A 41 -3.56 -10.23 15.57
N SER A 42 -3.85 -9.12 14.88
CA SER A 42 -4.38 -7.90 15.51
C SER A 42 -5.90 -7.94 15.69
N CYS A 43 -6.62 -8.57 14.77
CA CYS A 43 -8.07 -8.58 14.73
C CYS A 43 -8.67 -9.71 15.58
N THR A 44 -8.15 -10.94 15.47
CA THR A 44 -8.71 -12.14 16.10
C THR A 44 -8.93 -11.99 17.60
N PRO A 45 -8.02 -11.39 18.40
CA PRO A 45 -8.24 -11.21 19.83
C PRO A 45 -9.47 -10.37 20.19
N GLY A 46 -9.92 -9.47 19.30
CA GLY A 46 -11.07 -8.59 19.54
C GLY A 46 -12.38 -9.08 18.95
N TYR A 47 -12.34 -9.76 17.80
CA TYR A 47 -13.54 -10.04 16.99
C TYR A 47 -13.71 -11.52 16.57
N GLY A 48 -12.72 -12.38 16.87
CA GLY A 48 -12.72 -13.79 16.49
C GLY A 48 -12.34 -14.06 15.04
N GLU A 49 -11.90 -15.29 14.73
CA GLU A 49 -11.41 -15.66 13.41
C GLU A 49 -12.48 -15.57 12.31
N GLU A 50 -13.74 -15.89 12.62
CA GLU A 50 -14.84 -15.87 11.64
C GLU A 50 -15.11 -14.47 11.09
N THR A 51 -14.96 -13.44 11.93
CA THR A 51 -15.09 -12.03 11.54
C THR A 51 -13.81 -11.53 10.85
N CYS A 52 -12.66 -11.90 11.38
CA CYS A 52 -11.37 -11.35 10.95
C CYS A 52 -10.87 -11.93 9.63
N THR A 53 -11.14 -13.21 9.35
CA THR A 53 -10.71 -13.86 8.11
C THR A 53 -11.24 -13.14 6.85
N PRO A 54 -12.56 -12.87 6.70
CA PRO A 54 -13.07 -12.16 5.54
C PRO A 54 -12.60 -10.69 5.50
N LEU A 55 -12.46 -10.03 6.64
CA LEU A 55 -11.99 -8.64 6.73
C LEU A 55 -10.52 -8.51 6.29
N CYS A 56 -9.65 -9.37 6.80
CA CYS A 56 -8.22 -9.39 6.46
C CYS A 56 -8.00 -9.83 5.01
N THR A 57 -8.78 -10.80 4.51
CA THR A 57 -8.76 -11.21 3.09
C THR A 57 -9.15 -10.06 2.18
N CYS A 58 -10.21 -9.32 2.54
CA CYS A 58 -10.63 -8.15 1.77
C CYS A 58 -9.54 -7.06 1.77
N THR A 59 -8.92 -6.80 2.93
CA THR A 59 -7.88 -5.76 3.06
C THR A 59 -6.71 -6.01 2.12
N VAL A 60 -6.15 -7.23 2.11
CA VAL A 60 -5.01 -7.56 1.22
C VAL A 60 -5.39 -7.57 -0.26
N ALA A 61 -6.63 -7.95 -0.59
CA ALA A 61 -7.14 -7.87 -1.95
C ALA A 61 -7.26 -6.41 -2.42
N GLU A 62 -7.68 -5.49 -1.55
CA GLU A 62 -7.75 -4.07 -1.88
C GLU A 62 -6.36 -3.42 -1.98
N PHE A 63 -5.36 -3.87 -1.20
CA PHE A 63 -3.96 -3.47 -1.43
C PHE A 63 -3.49 -3.85 -2.84
N LYS A 64 -3.74 -5.09 -3.28
CA LYS A 64 -3.39 -5.56 -4.63
C LYS A 64 -4.09 -4.77 -5.74
N LYS A 65 -5.29 -4.24 -5.51
CA LYS A 65 -6.06 -3.50 -6.52
C LYS A 65 -5.73 -2.01 -6.58
N ARG A 66 -5.48 -1.39 -5.42
CA ARG A 66 -5.40 0.08 -5.28
C ARG A 66 -3.98 0.60 -5.27
N LEU A 67 -3.01 -0.24 -4.95
CA LEU A 67 -1.61 0.13 -4.81
C LEU A 67 -0.77 -0.54 -5.88
N ASN A 68 0.18 0.22 -6.43
CA ASN A 68 1.33 -0.39 -7.11
C ASN A 68 2.40 -0.78 -6.08
N PHE A 69 3.42 -1.54 -6.50
CA PHE A 69 4.46 -2.03 -5.60
C PHE A 69 5.20 -0.91 -4.83
N ASP A 70 5.52 0.21 -5.48
CA ASP A 70 6.22 1.33 -4.81
C ASP A 70 5.35 1.96 -3.71
N GLN A 71 4.08 2.20 -4.00
CA GLN A 71 3.12 2.73 -3.02
C GLN A 71 2.92 1.75 -1.86
N TYR A 72 2.87 0.45 -2.17
CA TYR A 72 2.78 -0.60 -1.17
C TYR A 72 3.99 -0.64 -0.24
N LEU A 73 5.21 -0.53 -0.78
CA LEU A 73 6.43 -0.46 0.04
C LEU A 73 6.45 0.78 0.94
N SER A 74 6.02 1.94 0.42
CA SER A 74 5.88 3.16 1.23
C SER A 74 4.89 2.96 2.38
N LEU A 75 3.72 2.39 2.09
CA LEU A 75 2.71 2.08 3.11
C LEU A 75 3.26 1.13 4.17
N ARG A 76 3.96 0.06 3.78
CA ARG A 76 4.54 -0.90 4.74
C ARG A 76 5.63 -0.28 5.60
N SER A 77 6.45 0.60 5.03
CA SER A 77 7.46 1.35 5.79
C SER A 77 6.81 2.23 6.85
N GLU A 78 5.73 2.93 6.51
CA GLU A 78 4.96 3.75 7.45
C GLU A 78 4.23 2.93 8.53
N LEU A 79 3.68 1.77 8.16
CA LEU A 79 3.08 0.82 9.11
C LEU A 79 4.11 0.19 10.06
N ALA A 80 5.39 0.23 9.72
CA ALA A 80 6.48 -0.21 10.58
C ALA A 80 7.03 0.93 11.47
N SER A 81 6.95 2.19 11.00
CA SER A 81 7.49 3.36 11.70
C SER A 81 6.52 3.99 12.71
N THR A 82 5.33 3.44 12.90
CA THR A 82 4.24 3.99 13.74
C THR A 82 3.72 5.38 13.29
N GLN A 83 4.26 5.94 12.20
CA GLN A 83 3.83 7.21 11.63
C GLN A 83 3.28 6.98 10.22
N VAL A 84 1.97 6.81 10.15
CA VAL A 84 1.25 6.74 8.88
C VAL A 84 0.90 8.15 8.44
N GLY A 85 1.38 8.54 7.25
CA GLY A 85 1.06 9.83 6.63
C GLY A 85 -0.44 9.97 6.38
N ALA A 86 -0.93 11.22 6.32
CA ALA A 86 -2.37 11.48 6.19
C ALA A 86 -3.02 10.79 4.97
N GLN A 87 -2.31 10.73 3.84
CA GLN A 87 -2.81 10.08 2.62
C GLN A 87 -2.97 8.57 2.81
N ASN A 88 -1.95 7.91 3.35
CA ASN A 88 -2.00 6.47 3.62
C ASN A 88 -3.01 6.13 4.72
N ARG A 89 -3.20 7.02 5.69
CA ARG A 89 -4.24 6.85 6.71
C ARG A 89 -5.64 6.89 6.10
N GLN A 90 -5.92 7.87 5.23
CA GLN A 90 -7.19 7.95 4.51
C GLN A 90 -7.42 6.72 3.62
N LEU A 91 -6.38 6.21 2.97
CA LEU A 91 -6.46 4.98 2.19
C LEU A 91 -6.83 3.79 3.08
N LEU A 92 -6.11 3.60 4.19
CA LEU A 92 -6.38 2.53 5.15
C LEU A 92 -7.80 2.60 5.71
N ASP A 93 -8.26 3.79 6.11
CA ASP A 93 -9.62 4.00 6.61
C ASP A 93 -10.68 3.68 5.54
N THR A 94 -10.42 4.07 4.29
CA THR A 94 -11.32 3.78 3.16
C THR A 94 -11.41 2.27 2.90
N ILE A 95 -10.27 1.58 2.91
CA ILE A 95 -10.22 0.12 2.73
C ILE A 95 -10.90 -0.57 3.90
N ALA A 96 -10.60 -0.16 5.14
CA ALA A 96 -11.19 -0.73 6.35
C ALA A 96 -12.72 -0.61 6.34
N LYS A 97 -13.25 0.58 6.01
CA LYS A 97 -14.70 0.79 5.90
C LYS A 97 -15.32 -0.08 4.82
N TYR A 98 -14.75 -0.06 3.61
CA TYR A 98 -15.25 -0.88 2.51
C TYR A 98 -15.24 -2.38 2.83
N CYS A 99 -14.18 -2.85 3.49
CA CYS A 99 -14.06 -4.25 3.88
C CYS A 99 -14.95 -4.62 5.06
N ALA A 100 -15.17 -3.72 6.02
CA ALA A 100 -16.15 -3.91 7.07
C ALA A 100 -17.56 -4.01 6.49
N ASP A 101 -17.95 -3.10 5.60
CA ASP A 101 -19.26 -3.11 4.93
C ASP A 101 -19.47 -4.39 4.10
N LYS A 102 -18.41 -4.92 3.48
CA LYS A 102 -18.45 -6.17 2.71
C LYS A 102 -18.44 -7.44 3.57
N ALA A 103 -17.66 -7.45 4.65
CA ALA A 103 -17.50 -8.61 5.51
C ALA A 103 -18.63 -8.74 6.54
N LEU A 104 -19.31 -7.63 6.86
CA LEU A 104 -20.40 -7.56 7.83
C LEU A 104 -21.70 -7.10 7.16
N PRO A 105 -22.31 -7.89 6.25
CA PRO A 105 -23.60 -7.54 5.68
C PRO A 105 -24.70 -7.58 6.77
N ASP A 106 -25.12 -6.39 7.22
CA ASP A 106 -26.39 -6.04 7.87
C ASP A 106 -26.92 -6.86 9.07
N ASN A 107 -26.14 -7.70 9.75
CA ASN A 107 -26.58 -8.37 11.00
C ASN A 107 -25.57 -8.39 12.15
N ALA A 108 -24.53 -7.54 12.11
CA ALA A 108 -23.70 -7.31 13.29
C ALA A 108 -24.09 -5.97 13.93
N GLY A 109 -25.18 -5.97 14.69
CA GLY A 109 -25.46 -4.96 15.72
C GLY A 109 -24.43 -4.97 16.86
N ALA A 110 -23.15 -5.18 16.55
CA ALA A 110 -22.06 -5.02 17.49
C ALA A 110 -21.62 -3.56 17.40
N ALA A 111 -22.25 -2.72 18.24
CA ALA A 111 -21.60 -1.52 18.73
C ALA A 111 -20.14 -1.88 19.07
N PRO A 112 -19.15 -1.01 18.75
CA PRO A 112 -17.80 -1.21 19.24
C PRO A 112 -17.92 -1.36 20.75
N GLY A 113 -17.67 -2.57 21.25
CA GLY A 113 -17.74 -2.88 22.67
C GLY A 113 -16.87 -1.86 23.37
N THR A 114 -17.50 -0.92 24.05
CA THR A 114 -16.84 -0.01 24.95
C THR A 114 -16.06 -0.89 25.90
N SER A 115 -14.74 -0.74 25.83
CA SER A 115 -13.80 -1.25 26.82
C SER A 115 -14.30 -0.77 28.17
N ASP A 116 -15.00 -1.66 28.88
CA ASP A 116 -15.21 -1.52 30.31
C ASP A 116 -14.04 -2.20 31.03
N ARG A 117 -13.72 -1.63 32.19
CA ARG A 117 -12.46 -1.76 32.91
C ARG A 117 -12.31 -3.11 33.61
#